data_AF-A0A535D7H4-F1
#
_entry.id   AF-A0A535D7H4-F1
#
_cell.length_a   1.000
_cell.length_b   1.000
_cell.length_c   1.000
_cell.angle_alpha   90.00
_cell.angle_beta   90.00
_cell.angle_gamma   90.00
#
_symmetry.space_group_name_H-M   'P 1'
#
loop_
_entity.id
_entity.type
_entity.pdbx_description
1 polymer ?
#
loop_
_entity_poly.entity_id
_entity_poly.type
_entity_poly.pdbx_seq_one_letter_code
_entity_poly.pdbx_strand_id
1 'polypeptide(L)'
;MTESSGTPSATPQPEARVIRTVVCAFSRDELPADDLQVFRRFEHSMKKAGLDVRVRLEPIEQLPEQFDVLVVSPALERRANQVGGDAIVMVTTRQTAASAADRLLAEIARGYPITAARKDPNAPHIVRRRGYEVL
;
A
#
# COMPACT_ATOMS: atom_id res chain seq x y z
N MET A 1 11.77 38.73 -35.49
CA MET A 1 12.19 38.25 -34.16
C MET A 1 11.01 38.43 -33.22
N THR A 2 10.41 37.34 -32.76
CA THR A 2 10.05 37.06 -31.35
C THR A 2 9.12 35.85 -31.32
N GLU A 3 9.74 34.68 -31.10
CA GLU A 3 9.06 33.45 -30.68
C GLU A 3 8.52 33.68 -29.26
N SER A 4 7.19 33.67 -29.12
CA SER A 4 6.54 33.63 -27.80
C SER A 4 6.38 32.18 -27.38
N SER A 5 7.43 31.64 -26.76
CA SER A 5 7.41 30.35 -26.07
C SER A 5 6.62 30.50 -24.77
N GLY A 6 5.31 30.32 -24.84
CA GLY A 6 4.46 30.12 -23.67
C GLY A 6 4.43 28.63 -23.31
N THR A 7 5.42 28.15 -22.56
CA THR A 7 5.34 26.84 -21.90
C THR A 7 4.23 26.94 -20.86
N PRO A 8 3.11 26.18 -20.95
CA PRO A 8 2.14 26.16 -19.88
C PRO A 8 2.82 25.56 -18.65
N SER A 9 2.88 26.33 -17.56
CA SER A 9 3.26 25.85 -16.25
C SER A 9 2.35 24.69 -15.89
N ALA A 10 2.85 23.46 -16.04
CA ALA A 10 2.22 22.29 -15.47
C ALA A 10 2.30 22.48 -13.95
N THR A 11 1.19 22.87 -13.34
CA THR A 11 0.95 22.71 -11.90
C THR A 11 1.47 21.32 -11.53
N PRO A 12 2.34 21.14 -10.52
CA PRO A 12 2.73 19.80 -10.09
C PRO A 12 1.45 19.10 -9.67
N GLN A 13 0.89 18.28 -10.56
CA GLN A 13 -0.21 17.39 -10.21
C GLN A 13 0.36 16.51 -9.10
N PRO A 14 -0.30 16.41 -7.95
CA PRO A 14 0.16 15.52 -6.89
C PRO A 14 0.31 14.12 -7.49
N GLU A 15 1.56 13.72 -7.72
CA GLU A 15 1.88 12.46 -8.38
C GLU A 15 1.27 11.36 -7.52
N ALA A 16 0.34 10.61 -8.10
CA ALA A 16 -0.41 9.63 -7.33
C ALA A 16 0.57 8.61 -6.72
N ARG A 17 0.49 8.42 -5.41
CA ARG A 17 1.44 7.59 -4.67
C ARG A 17 1.32 6.14 -5.15
N VAL A 18 2.41 5.62 -5.69
CA VAL A 18 2.49 4.21 -6.11
C VAL A 18 2.61 3.33 -4.88
N ILE A 19 1.55 2.58 -4.56
CA ILE A 19 1.56 1.60 -3.48
C ILE A 19 2.18 0.29 -3.98
N ARG A 20 3.07 -0.28 -3.17
CA ARG A 20 3.74 -1.57 -3.44
C ARG A 20 3.56 -2.55 -2.30
N THR A 21 3.41 -2.05 -1.08
CA THR A 21 3.33 -2.89 0.11
C THR A 21 2.15 -2.48 0.99
N VAL A 22 1.27 -3.45 1.23
CA VAL A 22 0.14 -3.36 2.17
C VAL A 22 0.46 -4.25 3.35
N VAL A 23 0.45 -3.69 4.56
CA VAL A 23 0.67 -4.45 5.79
C VAL A 23 -0.64 -4.50 6.57
N CYS A 24 -1.16 -5.69 6.79
CA CYS A 24 -2.20 -5.94 7.76
C CYS A 24 -1.51 -6.12 9.12
N ALA A 25 -1.76 -5.20 10.04
CA ALA A 25 -1.14 -5.23 11.35
C ALA A 25 -2.08 -5.75 12.43
N PHE A 26 -1.53 -6.61 13.28
CA PHE A 26 -2.20 -7.20 14.43
C PHE A 26 -1.39 -6.94 15.71
N SER A 27 -1.95 -7.23 16.88
CA SER A 27 -1.22 -7.08 18.15
C SER A 27 -0.29 -8.26 18.35
N ARG A 28 0.98 -8.06 18.73
CA ARG A 28 1.89 -9.19 19.01
C ARG A 28 1.37 -10.14 20.09
N ASP A 29 0.62 -9.63 21.07
CA ASP A 29 0.10 -10.40 22.21
C ASP A 29 -0.90 -11.49 21.79
N GLU A 30 -1.63 -11.29 20.70
CA GLU A 30 -2.62 -12.23 20.21
C GLU A 30 -2.84 -12.00 18.72
N LEU A 31 -2.71 -13.05 17.89
CA LEU A 31 -3.10 -13.00 16.47
C LEU A 31 -4.59 -13.35 16.36
N PRO A 32 -5.48 -12.36 16.22
CA PRO A 32 -6.91 -12.63 16.20
C PRO A 32 -7.26 -13.28 14.87
N ALA A 33 -8.12 -14.30 14.91
CA ALA A 33 -8.60 -14.97 13.70
C ALA A 33 -9.28 -13.99 12.72
N ASP A 34 -9.81 -12.88 13.25
CA ASP A 34 -10.40 -11.81 12.46
C ASP A 34 -9.36 -11.05 11.63
N ASP A 35 -8.18 -10.71 12.18
CA ASP A 35 -7.12 -10.03 11.44
C ASP A 35 -6.51 -10.92 10.35
N LEU A 36 -6.41 -12.24 10.61
CA LEU A 36 -6.03 -13.20 9.57
C LEU A 36 -7.05 -13.23 8.41
N GLN A 37 -8.35 -13.12 8.72
CA GLN A 37 -9.37 -13.04 7.69
C GLN A 37 -9.29 -11.72 6.92
N VAL A 38 -9.03 -10.59 7.59
CA VAL A 38 -8.78 -9.31 6.93
C VAL A 38 -7.62 -9.45 5.94
N PHE A 39 -6.48 -9.99 6.38
CA PHE A 39 -5.31 -10.24 5.54
C PHE A 39 -5.66 -11.07 4.30
N ARG A 40 -6.30 -12.23 4.48
CA ARG A 40 -6.69 -13.11 3.36
C ARG A 40 -7.61 -12.41 2.36
N ARG A 41 -8.50 -11.53 2.83
CA ARG A 41 -9.39 -10.75 1.96
C ARG A 41 -8.61 -9.74 1.13
N PHE A 42 -7.71 -8.98 1.75
CA PHE A 42 -6.87 -8.02 1.04
C PHE A 42 -5.94 -8.71 0.04
N GLU A 43 -5.27 -9.80 0.45
CA GLU A 43 -4.41 -10.59 -0.42
C GLU A 43 -5.18 -11.13 -1.63
N HIS A 44 -6.37 -11.70 -1.41
CA HIS A 44 -7.21 -12.20 -2.48
C HIS A 44 -7.66 -11.10 -3.45
N SER A 45 -8.13 -9.96 -2.93
CA SER A 45 -8.57 -8.83 -3.76
C SER A 45 -7.44 -8.24 -4.60
N MET A 46 -6.26 -8.02 -4.03
CA MET A 46 -5.08 -7.51 -4.74
C MET A 46 -4.61 -8.48 -5.83
N LYS A 47 -4.58 -9.78 -5.51
CA LYS A 47 -4.21 -10.83 -6.47
C LYS A 47 -5.22 -10.94 -7.60
N LYS A 48 -6.52 -10.87 -7.29
CA LYS A 48 -7.61 -10.88 -8.28
C LYS A 48 -7.55 -9.67 -9.21
N ALA A 49 -7.18 -8.51 -8.70
CA ALA A 49 -6.97 -7.30 -9.50
C ALA A 49 -5.69 -7.33 -10.36
N GLY A 50 -4.82 -8.33 -10.17
CA GLY A 50 -3.58 -8.47 -10.94
C GLY A 50 -2.57 -7.36 -10.64
N LEU A 51 -2.55 -6.84 -9.41
CA LEU A 51 -1.62 -5.79 -9.00
C LEU A 51 -0.31 -6.40 -8.45
N ASP A 52 0.82 -5.73 -8.69
CA ASP A 52 2.11 -6.07 -8.08
C ASP A 52 2.23 -5.46 -6.68
N VAL A 53 1.26 -5.79 -5.84
CA VAL A 53 1.18 -5.31 -4.45
C VAL A 53 1.41 -6.49 -3.53
N ARG A 54 2.41 -6.36 -2.65
CA ARG A 54 2.70 -7.35 -1.61
C ARG A 54 1.82 -7.07 -0.42
N VAL A 55 0.95 -8.02 -0.08
CA VAL A 55 0.19 -7.99 1.16
C VAL A 55 0.94 -8.81 2.19
N ARG A 56 1.15 -8.25 3.39
CA ARG A 56 1.82 -8.90 4.52
C ARG A 56 0.97 -8.86 5.77
N LEU A 57 1.20 -9.80 6.67
CA LEU A 57 0.59 -9.84 8.00
C LEU A 57 1.72 -9.76 9.02
N GLU A 58 1.85 -8.64 9.71
CA GLU A 58 2.96 -8.37 10.64
C GLU A 58 2.40 -7.79 11.95
N PRO A 59 3.02 -8.02 13.11
CA PRO A 59 2.56 -7.35 14.32
C PRO A 59 2.87 -5.84 14.23
N ILE A 60 2.00 -5.01 14.81
CA ILE A 60 2.14 -3.54 14.78
C ILE A 60 3.43 -3.05 15.47
N GLU A 61 3.97 -3.86 16.38
CA GLU A 61 5.24 -3.64 17.06
C GLU A 61 6.46 -3.96 16.18
N GLN A 62 6.28 -4.70 15.09
CA GLN A 62 7.35 -5.16 14.18
C GLN A 62 7.00 -4.87 12.72
N LEU A 63 6.54 -3.66 12.45
CA LEU A 63 6.25 -3.23 11.09
C LEU A 63 7.54 -3.15 10.26
N PRO A 64 7.48 -3.45 8.95
CA PRO A 64 8.62 -3.32 8.08
C PRO A 64 9.06 -1.86 7.96
N GLU A 65 10.33 -1.61 7.62
CA GLU A 65 10.85 -0.24 7.43
C GLU A 65 10.14 0.52 6.30
N GLN A 66 9.53 -0.20 5.36
CA GLN A 66 8.87 0.38 4.19
C GLN A 66 7.51 -0.27 3.95
N PHE A 67 6.45 0.53 4.02
CA PHE A 67 5.09 0.17 3.64
C PHE A 67 4.32 1.41 3.18
N ASP A 68 3.30 1.19 2.36
CA ASP A 68 2.50 2.28 1.78
C ASP A 68 1.11 2.35 2.40
N VAL A 69 0.56 1.19 2.75
CA VAL A 69 -0.76 1.07 3.36
C VAL A 69 -0.65 0.20 4.60
N LEU A 70 -1.21 0.68 5.70
CA LEU A 70 -1.30 -0.01 6.98
C LEU A 70 -2.76 -0.30 7.28
N VAL A 71 -3.15 -1.56 7.23
CA VAL A 71 -4.51 -2.02 7.52
C VAL A 71 -4.56 -2.52 8.96
N VAL A 72 -5.45 -1.98 9.79
CA VAL A 72 -5.55 -2.33 11.21
C VAL A 72 -6.98 -2.51 11.67
N SER A 73 -7.17 -3.26 12.75
CA SER A 73 -8.43 -3.28 13.48
C SER A 73 -8.68 -1.96 14.24
N PRO A 74 -9.94 -1.61 14.55
CA PRO A 74 -10.26 -0.38 15.29
C PRO A 74 -9.56 -0.27 16.64
N ALA A 75 -9.30 -1.40 17.30
CA ALA A 75 -8.58 -1.44 18.58
C ALA A 75 -7.14 -0.90 18.46
N LEU A 76 -6.53 -1.04 17.28
CA LEU A 76 -5.15 -0.66 16.99
C LEU A 76 -5.03 0.69 16.26
N GLU A 77 -6.13 1.35 15.91
CA GLU A 77 -6.14 2.63 15.18
C GLU A 77 -5.24 3.67 15.84
N ARG A 78 -5.32 3.84 17.17
CA ARG A 78 -4.47 4.82 17.89
C ARG A 78 -2.99 4.52 17.74
N ARG A 79 -2.58 3.25 17.85
CA ARG A 79 -1.18 2.84 17.64
C ARG A 79 -0.78 3.00 16.18
N ALA A 80 -1.67 2.65 15.25
CA ALA A 80 -1.43 2.77 13.82
C ALA A 80 -1.19 4.22 13.39
N ASN A 81 -1.94 5.18 13.94
CA ASN A 81 -1.71 6.60 13.69
C ASN A 81 -0.40 7.12 14.30
N GLN A 82 0.13 6.47 15.33
CA GLN A 82 1.42 6.83 15.93
C GLN A 82 2.61 6.26 15.15
N VAL A 83 2.47 5.07 14.59
CA VAL A 83 3.52 4.40 13.79
C VAL A 83 3.42 4.75 12.30
N GLY A 84 2.23 5.16 11.85
CA GLY A 84 1.81 5.23 10.47
C GLY A 84 2.42 6.33 9.61
N GLY A 85 3.31 7.18 10.14
CA GLY A 85 4.11 8.16 9.39
C GLY A 85 3.39 8.75 8.17
N ASP A 86 3.98 8.58 6.98
CA ASP A 86 3.37 8.95 5.70
C ASP A 86 2.46 7.86 5.10
N ALA A 87 2.36 6.67 5.71
CA ALA A 87 1.59 5.56 5.18
C ALA A 87 0.07 5.79 5.33
N ILE A 88 -0.69 5.20 4.41
CA ILE A 88 -2.15 5.29 4.43
C ILE A 88 -2.69 4.29 5.45
N VAL A 89 -3.21 4.81 6.56
CA VAL A 89 -3.84 3.96 7.59
C VAL A 89 -5.29 3.67 7.20
N MET A 90 -5.62 2.39 7.09
CA MET A 90 -6.97 1.91 6.83
C MET A 90 -7.48 1.10 8.03
N VAL A 91 -8.49 1.64 8.70
CA VAL A 91 -9.15 0.93 9.79
C VAL A 91 -10.26 0.06 9.24
N THR A 92 -10.19 -1.24 9.50
CA THR A 92 -11.20 -2.20 9.03
C THR A 92 -11.41 -3.32 10.03
N THR A 93 -12.59 -3.92 9.99
CA THR A 93 -12.91 -5.17 10.68
C THR A 93 -13.01 -6.31 9.66
N ARG A 94 -13.17 -7.54 10.15
CA ARG A 94 -13.53 -8.70 9.32
C ARG A 94 -14.75 -8.45 8.44
N GLN A 95 -15.75 -7.74 8.96
CA GLN A 95 -17.02 -7.50 8.27
C GLN A 95 -16.87 -6.49 7.13
N THR A 96 -15.98 -5.50 7.31
CA THR A 96 -15.78 -4.40 6.35
C THR A 96 -14.60 -4.62 5.41
N ALA A 97 -13.77 -5.64 5.65
CA ALA A 97 -12.53 -5.87 4.90
C ALA A 97 -12.72 -5.99 3.40
N ALA A 98 -13.80 -6.64 2.96
CA ALA A 98 -14.11 -6.78 1.54
C ALA A 98 -14.38 -5.41 0.91
N SER A 99 -15.32 -4.65 1.46
CA SER A 99 -15.66 -3.31 0.98
C SER A 99 -14.49 -2.33 1.07
N ALA A 100 -13.64 -2.47 2.09
CA ALA A 100 -12.43 -1.67 2.24
C ALA A 100 -11.40 -1.98 1.15
N ALA A 101 -11.19 -3.25 0.84
CA ALA A 101 -10.31 -3.67 -0.25
C ALA A 101 -10.86 -3.23 -1.63
N ASP A 102 -12.16 -3.39 -1.88
CA ASP A 102 -12.80 -2.91 -3.11
C ASP A 102 -12.67 -1.38 -3.27
N ARG A 103 -12.85 -0.63 -2.18
CA ARG A 103 -12.63 0.83 -2.18
C ARG A 103 -11.18 1.16 -2.51
N LEU A 104 -10.22 0.46 -1.91
CA LEU A 104 -8.80 0.66 -2.19
C LEU A 104 -8.48 0.39 -3.67
N LEU A 105 -9.04 -0.67 -4.24
CA LEU A 105 -8.90 -0.99 -5.67
C LEU A 105 -9.55 0.07 -6.57
N ALA A 106 -10.72 0.60 -6.19
CA ALA A 106 -11.39 1.66 -6.92
C ALA A 106 -10.56 2.96 -6.94
N GLU A 107 -9.94 3.33 -5.83
CA GLU A 107 -9.03 4.48 -5.73
C GLU A 107 -7.77 4.28 -6.58
N ILE A 108 -7.19 3.07 -6.56
CA ILE A 108 -6.05 2.70 -7.42
C ILE A 108 -6.45 2.79 -8.90
N ALA A 109 -7.64 2.32 -9.27
CA ALA A 109 -8.14 2.35 -10.64
C ALA A 109 -8.44 3.79 -11.11
N ARG A 110 -8.87 4.66 -10.20
CA ARG A 110 -9.04 6.10 -10.44
C ARG A 110 -7.71 6.80 -10.71
N GLY A 111 -6.60 6.23 -10.23
CA GLY A 111 -5.24 6.72 -10.46
C GLY A 111 -4.89 7.98 -9.68
N TYR A 112 -5.69 8.37 -8.70
CA TYR A 112 -5.46 9.49 -7.80
C TYR A 112 -6.31 9.33 -6.53
N PRO A 113 -5.77 9.51 -5.31
CA PRO A 113 -4.40 9.94 -4.97
C PRO A 113 -3.37 8.81 -4.93
N ILE A 114 -3.79 7.58 -5.20
CA ILE A 114 -2.94 6.37 -5.16
C ILE A 114 -3.01 5.63 -6.48
N THR A 115 -1.90 4.98 -6.83
CA THR A 115 -1.79 4.06 -7.96
C THR A 115 -1.10 2.78 -7.48
N ALA A 116 -1.18 1.70 -8.25
CA ALA A 116 -0.40 0.49 -8.00
C ALA A 116 0.13 -0.01 -9.34
N ALA A 117 1.36 -0.51 -9.34
CA ALA A 117 1.88 -1.18 -10.53
C ALA A 117 1.02 -2.41 -10.83
N ARG A 118 0.64 -2.57 -12.09
CA ARG A 118 0.08 -3.85 -12.53
C ARG A 118 1.18 -4.90 -12.50
N LYS A 119 0.79 -6.12 -12.19
CA LYS A 119 1.68 -7.26 -12.27
C LYS A 119 1.96 -7.53 -13.74
N ASP A 120 3.04 -6.96 -14.24
CA ASP A 120 3.55 -7.27 -15.56
C ASP A 120 4.19 -8.66 -15.53
N PRO A 121 3.66 -9.65 -16.27
CA PRO A 121 4.28 -10.98 -16.34
C PRO A 121 5.64 -10.96 -17.05
N ASN A 122 6.00 -9.84 -17.70
CA ASN A 122 7.24 -9.65 -18.45
C ASN A 122 8.13 -8.53 -17.88
N ALA A 123 7.77 -7.94 -16.74
CA ALA A 123 8.61 -6.92 -16.12
C ALA A 123 9.87 -7.61 -15.55
N PRO A 124 11.09 -7.13 -15.90
CA PRO A 124 12.29 -7.64 -15.27
C PRO A 124 12.17 -7.38 -13.77
N HIS A 125 12.26 -8.45 -12.97
CA HIS A 125 12.37 -8.36 -11.52
C HIS A 125 13.63 -7.54 -11.20
N ILE A 126 13.50 -6.23 -11.00
CA ILE A 126 14.58 -5.39 -10.48
C ILE A 126 14.71 -5.72 -8.99
N VAL A 127 15.41 -6.83 -8.73
CA VAL A 127 16.00 -7.10 -7.43
C VAL A 127 17.09 -6.06 -7.26
N ARG A 128 16.79 -4.95 -6.56
CA ARG A 128 17.84 -4.11 -5.99
C ARG A 128 18.59 -4.94 -4.95
N ARG A 129 19.58 -5.71 -5.42
CA ARG A 129 20.61 -6.32 -4.57
C ARG A 129 21.39 -5.16 -3.95
N ARG A 130 21.12 -4.88 -2.67
CA ARG A 130 21.99 -4.01 -1.86
C ARG A 130 23.30 -4.75 -1.65
N GLY A 131 24.41 -4.11 -2.02
CA GLY A 131 25.76 -4.42 -1.54
C GLY A 131 26.46 -5.54 -2.28
N TYR A 132 27.46 -5.20 -3.09
CA TYR A 132 28.86 -5.42 -2.73
C TYR A 132 29.72 -4.55 -3.66
N GLU A 133 30.14 -3.40 -3.13
CA GLU A 133 31.36 -2.76 -3.61
C GLU A 133 32.48 -3.48 -2.86
N VAL A 134 33.31 -4.23 -3.59
CA VAL A 134 34.62 -4.64 -3.09
C VAL A 134 35.63 -4.13 -4.09
N LEU A 135 36.49 -3.25 -3.57
CA LEU A 135 37.68 -2.65 -4.16
C LEU A 135 38.49 -3.62 -5.03
#